data_AF-A0A3D9SYH6-F1
#
_entry.id   AF-A0A3D9SYH6-F1
#
_cell.length_a   1.000
_cell.length_b   1.000
_cell.length_c   1.000
_cell.angle_alpha   90.00
_cell.angle_beta   90.00
_cell.angle_gamma   90.00
#
_symmetry.space_group_name_H-M   'P 1'
#
loop_
_entity.id
_entity.type
_entity.pdbx_description
1 polymer ?
#
loop_
_entity_poly.entity_id
_entity_poly.type
_entity_poly.pdbx_seq_one_letter_code
_entity_poly.pdbx_strand_id
1 'polypeptide(L)'
;MRIVERHMELEWGRRGLVYRAILRALGAAAQMSNSTAVEFGVRQLAYMAGVDHTTVARALQVLRTGPYALIDQVTEAQGVRADVYHLVVPAIIAAEAAWRSWRPGRLDAIHPAFRALGRPAAYAYEALSSHPLTPRDLATAALLPRSSAHDALRTLAAHGLAELDRNGRWRRGPADLDVVAAATGAADRAAAHLAEHRADRALWHAWLGIITPYTTPTHDHDQQERDQPDQHREDSDALVPVGAATTPTTTPPSRRTGEGTCGPGSIGRSPAPTRRMAPPWLVPPPRRTPTETDLTWPAEVLTAMGDLRRTHPDDDPILPPDVRAAITADIAAIIADEEHQAAERTAYEAELAALRAAATLTVPDPAPDPAPRPDPAAITAPAAVVTPTTTDASEPAAHPEAAHATPSPPLVAEAITERHHDEPAAAASRGAAQARRLPGGP
;
A
#
# COMPACT_ATOMS: atom_id res chain seq x y z
N MET A 1 12.13 -10.61 -16.21
CA MET A 1 12.46 -10.81 -14.77
C MET A 1 13.88 -11.35 -14.56
N ARG A 2 14.16 -12.67 -14.65
CA ARG A 2 15.43 -13.26 -14.16
C ARG A 2 16.76 -12.62 -14.60
N ILE A 3 16.81 -12.00 -15.77
CA ILE A 3 18.00 -11.28 -16.29
C ILE A 3 18.24 -10.00 -15.49
N VAL A 4 17.20 -9.17 -15.40
CA VAL A 4 17.25 -7.91 -14.67
C VAL A 4 17.53 -8.16 -13.20
N GLU A 5 16.88 -9.17 -12.63
CA GLU A 5 17.02 -9.54 -11.22
C GLU A 5 18.48 -9.88 -10.86
N ARG A 6 19.27 -10.47 -11.77
CA ARG A 6 20.70 -10.77 -11.53
C ARG A 6 21.59 -9.52 -11.51
N HIS A 7 21.27 -8.52 -12.31
CA HIS A 7 21.98 -7.22 -12.30
C HIS A 7 21.50 -6.36 -11.11
N MET A 8 20.21 -6.44 -10.79
CA MET A 8 19.56 -5.68 -9.71
C MET A 8 19.86 -6.20 -8.30
N GLU A 9 20.18 -7.49 -8.13
CA GLU A 9 20.61 -8.02 -6.82
C GLU A 9 21.92 -7.35 -6.33
N LEU A 10 22.82 -6.98 -7.25
CA LEU A 10 24.08 -6.29 -6.94
C LEU A 10 23.87 -4.82 -6.57
N GLU A 11 22.99 -4.10 -7.27
CA GLU A 11 22.77 -2.66 -7.03
C GLU A 11 21.73 -2.35 -5.96
N TRP A 12 20.66 -3.14 -5.84
CA TRP A 12 19.50 -2.82 -5.00
C TRP A 12 19.41 -3.65 -3.72
N GLY A 13 20.24 -4.70 -3.58
CA GLY A 13 20.38 -5.51 -2.37
C GLY A 13 19.02 -5.94 -1.79
N ARG A 14 18.80 -5.67 -0.49
CA ARG A 14 17.55 -6.04 0.21
C ARG A 14 16.28 -5.42 -0.39
N ARG A 15 16.38 -4.29 -1.12
CA ARG A 15 15.24 -3.62 -1.78
C ARG A 15 14.79 -4.35 -3.05
N GLY A 16 15.66 -5.15 -3.67
CA GLY A 16 15.35 -5.90 -4.90
C GLY A 16 14.09 -6.78 -4.79
N LEU A 17 13.86 -7.39 -3.62
CA LEU A 17 12.65 -8.21 -3.38
C LEU A 17 11.35 -7.40 -3.36
N VAL A 18 11.40 -6.11 -3.00
CA VAL A 18 10.26 -5.19 -3.02
C VAL A 18 10.00 -4.71 -4.44
N TYR A 19 11.04 -4.27 -5.15
CA TYR A 19 10.92 -3.86 -6.55
C TYR A 19 10.42 -4.99 -7.44
N ARG A 20 10.89 -6.22 -7.20
CA ARG A 20 10.35 -7.43 -7.82
C ARG A 20 8.87 -7.64 -7.52
N ALA A 21 8.42 -7.44 -6.28
CA ALA A 21 7.01 -7.59 -5.91
C ALA A 21 6.12 -6.60 -6.68
N ILE A 22 6.61 -5.37 -6.84
CA ILE A 22 5.92 -4.29 -7.54
C ILE A 22 5.91 -4.52 -9.05
N LEU A 23 7.01 -4.99 -9.64
CA LEU A 23 7.05 -5.40 -11.05
C LEU A 23 6.12 -6.58 -11.33
N ARG A 24 5.91 -7.49 -10.37
CA ARG A 24 4.87 -8.54 -10.48
C ARG A 24 3.47 -7.96 -10.37
N ALA A 25 3.23 -7.02 -9.45
CA ALA A 25 1.94 -6.34 -9.34
C ALA A 25 1.59 -5.58 -10.64
N LEU A 26 2.56 -4.89 -11.25
CA LEU A 26 2.41 -4.26 -12.57
C LEU A 26 2.17 -5.30 -13.68
N GLY A 27 2.91 -6.40 -13.71
CA GLY A 27 2.71 -7.48 -14.69
C GLY A 27 1.36 -8.19 -14.55
N ALA A 28 0.88 -8.37 -13.31
CA ALA A 28 -0.44 -8.89 -13.00
C ALA A 28 -1.54 -7.90 -13.44
N ALA A 29 -1.36 -6.60 -13.17
CA ALA A 29 -2.26 -5.55 -13.59
C ALA A 29 -2.32 -5.43 -15.13
N ALA A 30 -1.19 -5.57 -15.82
CA ALA A 30 -1.10 -5.65 -17.29
C ALA A 30 -1.84 -6.86 -17.87
N GLN A 31 -1.80 -8.01 -17.18
CA GLN A 31 -2.62 -9.17 -17.55
C GLN A 31 -4.12 -8.92 -17.31
N MET A 32 -4.49 -8.25 -16.21
CA MET A 32 -5.89 -7.90 -15.91
C MET A 32 -6.48 -6.88 -16.89
N SER A 33 -5.68 -5.91 -17.37
CA SER A 33 -6.10 -4.93 -18.37
C SER A 33 -5.92 -5.42 -19.82
N ASN A 34 -5.28 -6.58 -20.02
CA ASN A 34 -4.81 -7.08 -21.33
C ASN A 34 -4.02 -6.01 -22.12
N SER A 35 -3.17 -5.26 -21.42
CA SER A 35 -2.43 -4.12 -21.97
C SER A 35 -1.07 -3.96 -21.29
N THR A 36 -0.04 -3.58 -22.04
CA THR A 36 1.27 -3.18 -21.48
C THR A 36 1.24 -1.81 -20.81
N ALA A 37 0.17 -1.03 -21.04
CA ALA A 37 -0.14 0.21 -20.34
C ALA A 37 -0.97 -0.09 -19.09
N VAL A 38 -0.41 0.23 -17.92
CA VAL A 38 -0.98 -0.06 -16.60
C VAL A 38 -1.43 1.23 -15.93
N GLU A 39 -2.74 1.46 -15.91
CA GLU A 39 -3.38 2.58 -15.20
C GLU A 39 -3.90 2.10 -13.82
N PHE A 40 -2.99 1.63 -12.96
CA PHE A 40 -3.33 1.14 -11.61
C PHE A 40 -2.73 2.06 -10.56
N GLY A 41 -3.58 2.61 -9.68
CA GLY A 41 -3.15 3.51 -8.63
C GLY A 41 -2.23 2.85 -7.59
N VAL A 42 -1.33 3.65 -7.00
CA VAL A 42 -0.30 3.17 -6.06
C VAL A 42 -0.84 2.31 -4.90
N ARG A 43 -2.03 2.63 -4.36
CA ARG A 43 -2.72 1.83 -3.32
C ARG A 43 -3.13 0.44 -3.81
N GLN A 44 -3.62 0.32 -5.03
CA GLN A 44 -3.99 -0.99 -5.60
C GLN A 44 -2.75 -1.84 -5.89
N LEU A 45 -1.68 -1.22 -6.42
CA LEU A 45 -0.38 -1.88 -6.59
C LEU A 45 0.23 -2.29 -5.24
N ALA A 46 0.07 -1.49 -4.19
CA ALA A 46 0.51 -1.79 -2.83
C ALA A 46 -0.19 -3.02 -2.26
N TYR A 47 -1.52 -3.09 -2.41
CA TYR A 47 -2.31 -4.27 -2.10
C TYR A 47 -1.80 -5.51 -2.86
N MET A 48 -1.59 -5.40 -4.18
CA MET A 48 -1.13 -6.51 -5.02
C MET A 48 0.32 -6.97 -4.72
N ALA A 49 1.19 -6.04 -4.33
CA ALA A 49 2.58 -6.32 -3.96
C ALA A 49 2.78 -6.67 -2.47
N GLY A 50 1.74 -6.55 -1.63
CA GLY A 50 1.83 -6.80 -0.20
C GLY A 50 2.81 -5.88 0.53
N VAL A 51 2.87 -4.60 0.13
CA VAL A 51 3.72 -3.56 0.72
C VAL A 51 2.91 -2.28 0.95
N ASP A 52 3.50 -1.29 1.61
CA ASP A 52 2.85 0.01 1.80
C ASP A 52 2.85 0.87 0.50
N HIS A 53 1.83 1.70 0.36
CA HIS A 53 1.64 2.60 -0.79
C HIS A 53 2.73 3.67 -0.96
N THR A 54 3.33 4.17 0.13
CA THR A 54 4.48 5.09 0.03
C THR A 54 5.72 4.35 -0.47
N THR A 55 5.86 3.08 -0.09
CA THR A 55 6.93 2.20 -0.61
C THR A 55 6.73 1.95 -2.11
N VAL A 56 5.50 1.76 -2.57
CA VAL A 56 5.20 1.67 -4.01
C VAL A 56 5.54 2.96 -4.74
N ALA A 57 5.11 4.13 -4.25
CA ALA A 57 5.42 5.41 -4.89
C ALA A 57 6.94 5.66 -5.02
N ARG A 58 7.71 5.42 -3.95
CA ARG A 58 9.19 5.50 -3.96
C ARG A 58 9.80 4.47 -4.92
N ALA A 59 9.27 3.25 -4.97
CA ALA A 59 9.76 2.22 -5.89
C ALA A 59 9.47 2.52 -7.35
N LEU A 60 8.29 3.07 -7.70
CA LEU A 60 7.97 3.49 -9.06
C LEU A 60 8.88 4.64 -9.52
N GLN A 61 9.21 5.58 -8.63
CA GLN A 61 10.26 6.59 -8.88
C GLN A 61 11.61 5.93 -9.23
N VAL A 62 12.09 4.98 -8.41
CA VAL A 62 13.38 4.30 -8.67
C VAL A 62 13.32 3.42 -9.93
N LEU A 63 12.18 2.79 -10.21
CA LEU A 63 11.99 1.96 -11.40
C LEU A 63 11.95 2.78 -12.70
N ARG A 64 11.48 4.04 -12.66
CA ARG A 64 11.46 4.94 -13.83
C ARG A 64 12.76 5.71 -14.04
N THR A 65 13.41 6.19 -12.98
CA THR A 65 14.65 7.00 -13.09
C THR A 65 15.94 6.23 -12.85
N GLY A 66 15.88 4.95 -12.46
CA GLY A 66 17.06 4.13 -12.20
C GLY A 66 17.81 3.75 -13.49
N PRO A 67 19.04 3.21 -13.38
CA PRO A 67 19.92 2.95 -14.52
C PRO A 67 19.33 1.97 -15.55
N TYR A 68 18.38 1.13 -15.12
CA TYR A 68 17.65 0.23 -16.00
C TYR A 68 16.31 0.78 -16.50
N ALA A 69 15.71 1.84 -15.93
CA ALA A 69 14.43 2.42 -16.37
C ALA A 69 13.39 1.38 -16.86
N LEU A 70 12.99 0.45 -15.98
CA LEU A 70 12.11 -0.69 -16.35
C LEU A 70 10.66 -0.31 -16.63
N ILE A 71 10.27 0.88 -16.18
CA ILE A 71 8.95 1.43 -16.44
C ILE A 71 9.11 2.83 -17.00
N ASP A 72 8.25 3.16 -17.95
CA ASP A 72 8.10 4.53 -18.45
C ASP A 72 6.74 5.08 -18.00
N GLN A 73 6.67 6.36 -17.65
CA GLN A 73 5.41 7.00 -17.26
C GLN A 73 4.88 7.81 -18.43
N VAL A 74 3.85 7.28 -19.08
CA VAL A 74 3.27 7.87 -20.30
C VAL A 74 2.28 8.98 -19.96
N THR A 75 1.65 8.93 -18.79
CA THR A 75 0.67 9.95 -18.36
C THR A 75 0.66 10.06 -16.84
N GLU A 76 0.67 11.30 -16.34
CA GLU A 76 0.49 11.60 -14.92
C GLU A 76 -0.97 11.41 -14.47
N ALA A 77 -1.17 11.05 -13.20
CA ALA A 77 -2.49 10.91 -12.60
C ALA A 77 -3.35 12.19 -12.75
N GLN A 78 -4.61 12.02 -13.17
CA GLN A 78 -5.56 13.12 -13.37
C GLN A 78 -6.94 12.79 -12.78
N GLY A 79 -7.30 13.47 -11.69
CA GLY A 79 -8.59 13.31 -11.00
C GLY A 79 -8.74 11.90 -10.39
N VAL A 80 -9.52 11.04 -11.04
CA VAL A 80 -9.73 9.63 -10.65
C VAL A 80 -8.81 8.65 -11.37
N ARG A 81 -8.17 9.09 -12.46
CA ARG A 81 -7.24 8.31 -13.27
C ARG A 81 -5.89 8.24 -12.57
N ALA A 82 -5.32 7.04 -12.53
CA ALA A 82 -3.99 6.82 -11.99
C ALA A 82 -2.91 7.25 -12.99
N ASP A 83 -1.67 7.27 -12.55
CA ASP A 83 -0.52 7.30 -13.46
C ASP A 83 -0.57 6.10 -14.41
N VAL A 84 -0.24 6.33 -15.68
CA VAL A 84 -0.15 5.29 -16.71
C VAL A 84 1.32 4.91 -16.87
N TYR A 85 1.66 3.69 -16.46
CA TYR A 85 3.00 3.14 -16.62
C TYR A 85 3.06 2.11 -17.75
N HIS A 86 4.06 2.21 -18.61
CA HIS A 86 4.41 1.16 -19.57
C HIS A 86 5.50 0.27 -19.00
N LEU A 87 5.36 -1.05 -19.16
CA LEU A 87 6.44 -2.00 -18.89
C LEU A 87 7.41 -2.01 -20.08
N VAL A 88 8.66 -1.62 -19.84
CA VAL A 88 9.70 -1.48 -20.88
C VAL A 88 10.77 -2.57 -20.71
N VAL A 89 11.30 -3.06 -21.83
CA VAL A 89 12.53 -3.88 -21.86
C VAL A 89 13.68 -2.98 -22.30
N PRO A 90 14.59 -2.59 -21.39
CA PRO A 90 15.68 -1.67 -21.67
C PRO A 90 16.70 -2.25 -22.65
N ALA A 91 17.29 -1.40 -23.50
CA ALA A 91 18.26 -1.81 -24.51
C ALA A 91 19.43 -2.63 -23.95
N ILE A 92 19.95 -2.23 -22.78
CA ILE A 92 21.07 -2.91 -22.08
C ILE A 92 20.80 -4.40 -21.79
N ILE A 93 19.55 -4.79 -21.58
CA ILE A 93 19.17 -6.20 -21.36
C ILE A 93 18.34 -6.81 -22.50
N ALA A 94 18.04 -6.04 -23.56
CA ALA A 94 17.16 -6.47 -24.64
C ALA A 94 17.71 -7.71 -25.37
N ALA A 95 19.02 -7.77 -25.58
CA ALA A 95 19.68 -8.93 -26.19
C ALA A 95 19.48 -10.20 -25.36
N GLU A 96 19.75 -10.16 -24.05
CA GLU A 96 19.52 -11.32 -23.17
C GLU A 96 18.03 -11.69 -23.06
N ALA A 97 17.15 -10.69 -23.04
CA ALA A 97 15.70 -10.89 -22.94
C ALA A 97 15.13 -11.59 -24.18
N ALA A 98 15.61 -11.25 -25.38
CA ALA A 98 15.15 -11.81 -26.65
C ALA A 98 15.34 -13.33 -26.76
N TRP A 99 16.44 -13.87 -26.23
CA TRP A 99 16.74 -15.31 -26.26
C TRP A 99 15.91 -16.14 -25.27
N ARG A 100 15.11 -15.51 -24.41
CA ARG A 100 14.44 -16.19 -23.30
C ARG A 100 12.98 -16.47 -23.62
N SER A 101 12.62 -17.75 -23.73
CA SER A 101 11.24 -18.16 -23.92
C SER A 101 10.33 -17.61 -22.82
N TRP A 102 9.27 -16.92 -23.24
CA TRP A 102 8.19 -16.54 -22.35
C TRP A 102 7.58 -17.80 -21.73
N ARG A 103 7.46 -17.86 -20.41
CA ARG A 103 6.78 -18.97 -19.74
C ARG A 103 5.29 -18.66 -19.70
N PRO A 104 4.43 -19.45 -20.37
CA PRO A 104 2.99 -19.27 -20.25
C PRO A 104 2.59 -19.49 -18.79
N GLY A 105 1.77 -18.59 -18.26
CA GLY A 105 1.39 -18.58 -16.86
C GLY A 105 0.76 -17.26 -16.45
N ARG A 106 -0.09 -17.34 -15.43
CA ARG A 106 -0.69 -16.18 -14.78
C ARG A 106 0.34 -15.54 -13.84
N LEU A 107 0.53 -14.23 -13.95
CA LEU A 107 1.25 -13.44 -12.98
C LEU A 107 0.25 -13.05 -11.90
N ASP A 108 0.26 -13.78 -10.79
CA ASP A 108 -0.57 -13.44 -9.64
C ASP A 108 0.09 -12.39 -8.75
N ALA A 109 -0.77 -11.62 -8.08
CA ALA A 109 -0.40 -10.78 -6.95
C ALA A 109 0.16 -11.64 -5.80
N ILE A 110 0.91 -11.03 -4.88
CA ILE A 110 1.45 -11.76 -3.72
C ILE A 110 0.30 -12.23 -2.82
N HIS A 111 0.23 -13.55 -2.63
CA HIS A 111 -0.80 -14.20 -1.83
C HIS A 111 -0.86 -13.64 -0.40
N PRO A 112 -2.04 -13.40 0.19
CA PRO A 112 -2.18 -12.84 1.55
C PRO A 112 -1.32 -13.54 2.60
N ALA A 113 -1.21 -14.88 2.58
CA ALA A 113 -0.33 -15.66 3.47
C ALA A 113 1.10 -15.08 3.55
N PHE A 114 1.70 -14.66 2.43
CA PHE A 114 3.06 -14.14 2.40
C PHE A 114 3.23 -12.72 2.95
N ARG A 115 2.13 -12.04 3.32
CA ARG A 115 2.19 -10.84 4.17
C ARG A 115 2.59 -11.19 5.61
N ALA A 116 2.25 -12.39 6.08
CA ALA A 116 2.71 -12.93 7.37
C ALA A 116 4.04 -13.68 7.23
N LEU A 117 4.18 -14.56 6.22
CA LEU A 117 5.38 -15.40 6.04
C LEU A 117 6.59 -14.69 5.41
N GLY A 118 6.37 -13.51 4.83
CA GLY A 118 7.40 -12.70 4.19
C GLY A 118 7.66 -13.01 2.71
N ARG A 119 8.18 -11.99 1.99
CA ARG A 119 8.49 -12.07 0.55
C ARG A 119 9.47 -13.18 0.14
N PRO A 120 10.54 -13.51 0.91
CA PRO A 120 11.40 -14.65 0.56
C PRO A 120 10.64 -15.98 0.52
N ALA A 121 9.69 -16.20 1.44
CA ALA A 121 8.83 -17.38 1.44
C ALA A 121 7.94 -17.44 0.19
N ALA A 122 7.40 -16.30 -0.28
CA ALA A 122 6.64 -16.23 -1.52
C ALA A 122 7.45 -16.73 -2.72
N TYR A 123 8.65 -16.16 -2.95
CA TYR A 123 9.49 -16.51 -4.10
C TYR A 123 10.05 -17.93 -4.02
N ALA A 124 10.34 -18.42 -2.81
CA ALA A 124 10.72 -19.81 -2.60
C ALA A 124 9.55 -20.77 -2.93
N TYR A 125 8.34 -20.48 -2.45
CA TYR A 125 7.15 -21.30 -2.68
C TYR A 125 6.74 -21.38 -4.16
N GLU A 126 6.88 -20.30 -4.91
CA GLU A 126 6.67 -20.28 -6.36
C GLU A 126 7.73 -21.06 -7.14
N ALA A 127 8.98 -21.08 -6.65
CA ALA A 127 10.06 -21.85 -7.24
C ALA A 127 9.96 -23.35 -6.88
N LEU A 128 9.28 -23.70 -5.77
CA LEU A 128 8.92 -25.06 -5.43
C LEU A 128 7.82 -25.60 -6.34
N SER A 129 8.05 -26.80 -6.85
CA SER A 129 7.13 -27.57 -7.68
C SER A 129 6.99 -29.00 -7.15
N SER A 130 6.37 -29.89 -7.92
CA SER A 130 6.40 -31.33 -7.69
C SER A 130 7.80 -31.94 -7.80
N HIS A 131 8.72 -31.28 -8.52
CA HIS A 131 10.10 -31.75 -8.70
C HIS A 131 10.97 -31.30 -7.52
N PRO A 132 11.61 -32.22 -6.75
CA PRO A 132 12.39 -31.85 -5.58
C PRO A 132 13.69 -31.12 -5.91
N LEU A 133 13.93 -29.99 -5.25
CA LEU A 133 15.11 -29.13 -5.42
C LEU A 133 16.04 -29.21 -4.20
N THR A 134 17.35 -29.00 -4.40
CA THR A 134 18.23 -28.71 -3.25
C THR A 134 18.04 -27.24 -2.81
N PRO A 135 18.41 -26.86 -1.57
CA PRO A 135 18.37 -25.46 -1.15
C PRO A 135 19.20 -24.52 -2.05
N ARG A 136 20.30 -25.02 -2.63
CA ARG A 136 21.12 -24.28 -3.60
C ARG A 136 20.38 -24.04 -4.92
N ASP A 137 19.75 -25.09 -5.46
CA ASP A 137 19.00 -24.98 -6.72
C ASP A 137 17.77 -24.08 -6.53
N LEU A 138 17.11 -24.19 -5.36
CA LEU A 138 16.01 -23.33 -4.98
C LEU A 138 16.45 -21.87 -4.85
N ALA A 139 17.56 -21.56 -4.17
CA ALA A 139 18.09 -20.20 -4.08
C ALA A 139 18.33 -19.59 -5.48
N THR A 140 18.87 -20.37 -6.42
CA THR A 140 19.06 -19.96 -7.82
C THR A 140 17.75 -19.85 -8.62
N ALA A 141 16.76 -20.73 -8.38
CA ALA A 141 15.48 -20.70 -9.08
C ALA A 141 14.53 -19.59 -8.56
N ALA A 142 14.55 -19.37 -7.25
CA ALA A 142 13.78 -18.35 -6.55
C ALA A 142 14.42 -16.96 -6.67
N LEU A 143 15.72 -16.87 -6.98
CA LEU A 143 16.52 -15.63 -6.93
C LEU A 143 16.47 -15.03 -5.53
N LEU A 144 17.18 -15.71 -4.62
CA LEU A 144 17.34 -15.39 -3.22
C LEU A 144 18.79 -15.67 -2.79
N PRO A 145 19.36 -14.86 -1.87
CA PRO A 145 20.57 -15.26 -1.14
C PRO A 145 20.39 -16.63 -0.48
N ARG A 146 21.46 -17.44 -0.41
CA ARG A 146 21.37 -18.81 0.12
C ARG A 146 20.78 -18.87 1.53
N SER A 147 21.21 -17.98 2.42
CA SER A 147 20.65 -17.86 3.78
C SER A 147 19.14 -17.58 3.73
N SER A 148 18.71 -16.57 2.96
CA SER A 148 17.29 -16.24 2.78
C SER A 148 16.47 -17.40 2.17
N ALA A 149 17.06 -18.24 1.32
CA ALA A 149 16.40 -19.44 0.80
C ALA A 149 16.25 -20.54 1.88
N HIS A 150 17.25 -20.72 2.74
CA HIS A 150 17.16 -21.63 3.90
C HIS A 150 16.12 -21.16 4.93
N ASP A 151 16.10 -19.86 5.26
CA ASP A 151 15.08 -19.30 6.15
C ASP A 151 13.68 -19.39 5.54
N ALA A 152 13.52 -19.06 4.26
CA ALA A 152 12.26 -19.22 3.54
C ALA A 152 11.75 -20.66 3.59
N LEU A 153 12.63 -21.65 3.34
CA LEU A 153 12.29 -23.07 3.44
C LEU A 153 11.85 -23.47 4.86
N ARG A 154 12.58 -23.03 5.90
CA ARG A 154 12.21 -23.28 7.30
C ARG A 154 10.85 -22.70 7.64
N THR A 155 10.55 -21.48 7.21
CA THR A 155 9.23 -20.85 7.38
C THR A 155 8.14 -21.62 6.63
N LEU A 156 8.35 -21.96 5.36
CA LEU A 156 7.37 -22.73 4.58
C LEU A 156 7.11 -24.12 5.18
N ALA A 157 8.14 -24.79 5.70
CA ALA A 157 8.03 -26.08 6.35
C ALA A 157 7.21 -26.02 7.65
N ALA A 158 7.41 -24.96 8.46
CA ALA A 158 6.65 -24.75 9.70
C ALA A 158 5.13 -24.59 9.44
N HIS A 159 4.72 -24.22 8.22
CA HIS A 159 3.33 -24.11 7.80
C HIS A 159 2.89 -25.22 6.82
N GLY A 160 3.68 -26.28 6.63
CA GLY A 160 3.36 -27.39 5.73
C GLY A 160 3.32 -27.05 4.22
N LEU A 161 3.78 -25.85 3.84
CA LEU A 161 3.83 -25.38 2.44
C LEU A 161 5.04 -25.89 1.68
N ALA A 162 6.06 -26.38 2.39
CA ALA A 162 7.21 -27.09 1.85
C ALA A 162 7.49 -28.34 2.68
N GLU A 163 7.92 -29.41 2.03
CA GLU A 163 8.29 -30.65 2.73
C GLU A 163 9.60 -31.23 2.18
N LEU A 164 10.27 -31.99 3.04
CA LEU A 164 11.51 -32.68 2.72
C LEU A 164 11.19 -34.09 2.21
N ASP A 165 11.64 -34.39 1.00
CA ASP A 165 11.59 -35.73 0.43
C ASP A 165 12.56 -36.69 1.15
N ARG A 166 12.37 -38.00 0.98
CA ARG A 166 13.24 -39.08 1.49
C ARG A 166 14.71 -38.87 1.11
N ASN A 167 14.98 -38.19 0.01
CA ASN A 167 16.31 -37.87 -0.50
C ASN A 167 16.91 -36.56 0.05
N GLY A 168 16.30 -35.94 1.07
CA GLY A 168 16.77 -34.67 1.64
C GLY A 168 16.56 -33.44 0.73
N ARG A 169 15.63 -33.53 -0.23
CA ARG A 169 15.33 -32.47 -1.21
C ARG A 169 13.97 -31.84 -0.92
N TRP A 170 13.83 -30.54 -1.16
CA TRP A 170 12.61 -29.79 -0.87
C TRP A 170 11.65 -29.83 -2.05
N ARG A 171 10.39 -30.16 -1.78
CA ARG A 171 9.27 -30.00 -2.72
C ARG A 171 8.14 -29.20 -2.07
N ARG A 172 7.14 -28.84 -2.88
CA ARG A 172 5.91 -28.20 -2.39
C ARG A 172 5.17 -29.16 -1.46
N GLY A 173 4.78 -28.67 -0.27
CA GLY A 173 4.04 -29.44 0.72
C GLY A 173 2.54 -29.48 0.43
N PRO A 174 1.77 -30.28 1.20
CA PRO A 174 0.34 -30.50 0.96
C PRO A 174 -0.56 -29.39 1.53
N ALA A 175 -0.04 -28.45 2.32
CA ALA A 175 -0.86 -27.40 2.93
C ALA A 175 -1.39 -26.41 1.88
N ASP A 176 -2.63 -25.97 2.08
CA ASP A 176 -3.27 -24.97 1.24
C ASP A 176 -2.91 -23.54 1.69
N LEU A 177 -2.70 -22.63 0.73
CA LEU A 177 -2.32 -21.25 1.01
C LEU A 177 -3.41 -20.42 1.67
N ASP A 178 -4.69 -20.68 1.38
CA ASP A 178 -5.81 -19.97 1.99
C ASP A 178 -6.00 -20.42 3.44
N VAL A 179 -5.82 -21.72 3.72
CA VAL A 179 -5.81 -22.25 5.10
C VAL A 179 -4.68 -21.61 5.92
N VAL A 180 -3.48 -21.48 5.36
CA VAL A 180 -2.36 -20.79 6.04
C VAL A 180 -2.62 -19.28 6.16
N ALA A 181 -3.26 -18.64 5.17
CA ALA A 181 -3.63 -17.22 5.26
C ALA A 181 -4.66 -16.95 6.36
N ALA A 182 -5.64 -17.83 6.55
CA ALA A 182 -6.61 -17.76 7.63
C ALA A 182 -5.95 -18.02 8.99
N ALA A 183 -5.18 -19.11 9.13
CA ALA A 183 -4.52 -19.48 10.38
C ALA A 183 -3.50 -18.44 10.89
N THR A 184 -2.97 -17.59 10.01
CA THR A 184 -2.04 -16.49 10.35
C THR A 184 -2.71 -15.11 10.45
N GLY A 185 -4.06 -15.03 10.36
CA GLY A 185 -4.81 -13.78 10.30
C GLY A 185 -4.37 -12.85 9.16
N ALA A 186 -3.75 -13.42 8.12
CA ALA A 186 -3.21 -12.66 6.99
C ALA A 186 -4.30 -12.39 5.94
N ALA A 187 -5.28 -13.29 5.82
CA ALA A 187 -6.50 -13.08 5.03
C ALA A 187 -7.30 -11.88 5.56
N ASP A 188 -7.60 -11.85 6.87
CA ASP A 188 -8.39 -10.78 7.49
C ASP A 188 -7.70 -9.42 7.39
N ARG A 189 -6.39 -9.36 7.69
CA ARG A 189 -5.59 -8.14 7.50
C ARG A 189 -5.54 -7.69 6.04
N ALA A 190 -5.57 -8.61 5.08
CA ALA A 190 -5.66 -8.24 3.67
C ALA A 190 -7.04 -7.70 3.29
N ALA A 191 -8.12 -8.32 3.79
CA ALA A 191 -9.48 -7.86 3.58
C ALA A 191 -9.72 -6.48 4.21
N ALA A 192 -9.27 -6.26 5.45
CA ALA A 192 -9.34 -4.97 6.14
C ALA A 192 -8.63 -3.85 5.38
N HIS A 193 -7.38 -4.09 4.95
CA HIS A 193 -6.61 -3.11 4.16
C HIS A 193 -7.28 -2.79 2.80
N LEU A 194 -7.94 -3.78 2.18
CA LEU A 194 -8.71 -3.55 0.95
C LEU A 194 -10.01 -2.76 1.22
N ALA A 195 -10.66 -2.98 2.36
CA ALA A 195 -11.84 -2.22 2.77
C ALA A 195 -11.49 -0.75 3.07
N GLU A 196 -10.40 -0.51 3.78
CA GLU A 196 -9.85 0.82 4.04
C GLU A 196 -9.52 1.55 2.74
N HIS A 197 -8.80 0.92 1.80
CA HIS A 197 -8.52 1.49 0.49
C HIS A 197 -9.77 1.82 -0.34
N ARG A 198 -10.86 1.04 -0.18
CA ARG A 198 -12.16 1.34 -0.82
C ARG A 198 -12.85 2.53 -0.17
N ALA A 199 -12.81 2.64 1.16
CA ALA A 199 -13.34 3.80 1.88
C ALA A 199 -12.58 5.09 1.52
N ASP A 200 -11.25 5.07 1.54
CA ASP A 200 -10.39 6.17 1.07
C ASP A 200 -10.76 6.62 -0.36
N ARG A 201 -10.95 5.65 -1.27
CA ARG A 201 -11.29 5.95 -2.67
C ARG A 201 -12.69 6.52 -2.81
N ALA A 202 -13.66 6.07 -2.01
CA ALA A 202 -15.00 6.64 -1.97
C ALA A 202 -14.99 8.09 -1.46
N LEU A 203 -14.24 8.38 -0.39
CA LEU A 203 -14.04 9.74 0.13
C LEU A 203 -13.37 10.66 -0.91
N TRP A 204 -12.33 10.17 -1.61
CA TRP A 204 -11.68 10.91 -2.70
C TRP A 204 -12.63 11.22 -3.87
N HIS A 205 -13.42 10.23 -4.28
CA HIS A 205 -14.42 10.42 -5.34
C HIS A 205 -15.54 11.39 -4.94
N ALA A 206 -15.92 11.41 -3.66
CA ALA A 206 -16.87 12.38 -3.12
C ALA A 206 -16.28 13.80 -3.08
N TRP A 207 -15.02 13.94 -2.68
CA TRP A 207 -14.30 15.21 -2.70
C TRP A 207 -14.15 15.78 -4.11
N LEU A 208 -13.92 14.93 -5.12
CA LEU A 208 -13.92 15.31 -6.54
C LEU A 208 -15.31 15.66 -7.11
N GLY A 209 -16.39 15.47 -6.35
CA GLY A 209 -17.77 15.66 -6.83
C GLY A 209 -18.22 14.63 -7.88
N ILE A 210 -17.52 13.49 -7.98
CA ILE A 210 -17.81 12.43 -8.96
C ILE A 210 -18.82 11.42 -8.39
N ILE A 211 -18.71 11.14 -7.10
CA ILE A 211 -19.81 10.56 -6.34
C ILE A 211 -20.44 11.72 -5.60
N THR A 212 -21.62 12.18 -6.03
CA THR A 212 -22.49 12.91 -5.12
C THR A 212 -22.75 11.95 -3.96
N PRO A 213 -22.38 12.25 -2.70
CA PRO A 213 -22.90 11.47 -1.61
C PRO A 213 -24.41 11.55 -1.72
N TYR A 214 -25.10 10.40 -1.71
CA TYR A 214 -26.53 10.39 -1.42
C TYR A 214 -26.69 10.77 0.05
N THR A 215 -26.51 12.06 0.36
CA THR A 215 -27.34 12.70 1.36
C THR A 215 -28.75 12.53 0.85
N THR A 216 -29.44 11.51 1.35
CA THR A 216 -30.88 11.37 1.20
C THR A 216 -31.46 12.72 1.56
N PRO A 217 -32.04 13.49 0.62
CA PRO A 217 -32.66 14.74 0.99
C PRO A 217 -33.86 14.32 1.81
N THR A 218 -33.82 14.55 3.12
CA THR A 218 -35.00 14.51 3.97
C THR A 218 -35.99 15.47 3.30
N HIS A 219 -36.98 14.91 2.59
CA HIS A 219 -38.00 15.68 1.89
C HIS A 219 -38.98 16.19 2.94
N ASP A 220 -38.51 17.16 3.72
CA ASP A 220 -39.30 17.91 4.68
C ASP A 220 -39.72 19.26 4.07
N HIS A 221 -40.27 19.16 2.86
CA HIS A 221 -40.96 20.25 2.18
C HIS A 221 -42.24 19.69 1.53
N ASP A 222 -43.36 20.27 1.96
CA ASP A 222 -44.61 20.43 1.22
C ASP A 222 -45.52 19.19 1.04
N GLN A 223 -46.01 18.66 2.17
CA GLN A 223 -47.33 17.99 2.24
C GLN A 223 -48.46 18.93 2.72
N GLN A 224 -48.33 20.26 2.55
CA GLN A 224 -49.29 21.24 3.09
C GLN A 224 -50.15 21.95 2.03
N GLU A 225 -50.26 21.40 0.82
CA GLU A 225 -51.06 21.97 -0.28
C GLU A 225 -51.99 20.93 -0.94
N ARG A 226 -52.58 20.03 -0.14
CA ARG A 226 -53.49 18.98 -0.64
C ARG A 226 -54.89 18.94 0.00
N ASP A 227 -55.30 20.05 0.62
CA ASP A 227 -56.68 20.33 1.05
C ASP A 227 -57.20 21.60 0.37
N GLN A 228 -57.64 21.47 -0.90
CA GLN A 228 -58.66 22.36 -1.48
C GLN A 228 -59.71 21.49 -2.18
N PRO A 229 -61.01 21.64 -1.85
CA PRO A 229 -62.07 20.80 -2.40
C PRO A 229 -62.49 21.24 -3.82
N ASP A 230 -62.95 20.27 -4.61
CA ASP A 230 -63.48 20.45 -5.96
C ASP A 230 -64.52 21.57 -6.09
N GLN A 231 -64.36 22.42 -7.12
CA GLN A 231 -65.45 23.22 -7.69
C GLN A 231 -65.45 23.19 -9.23
N HIS A 232 -66.34 22.33 -9.76
CA HIS A 232 -67.07 22.44 -11.03
C HIS A 232 -66.46 23.20 -12.23
N ARG A 233 -66.05 22.44 -13.26
CA ARG A 233 -66.40 22.67 -14.69
C ARG A 233 -66.08 21.39 -15.48
N GLU A 234 -67.06 20.58 -15.88
CA GLU A 234 -67.91 20.70 -17.08
C GLU A 234 -67.14 20.71 -18.42
N ASP A 235 -67.46 19.69 -19.21
CA ASP A 235 -67.49 19.58 -20.68
C ASP A 235 -66.21 19.75 -21.52
N SER A 236 -65.75 18.65 -22.11
CA SER A 236 -66.06 18.36 -23.54
C SER A 236 -65.65 16.95 -23.99
N ASP A 237 -66.50 16.33 -24.82
CA ASP A 237 -66.29 15.02 -25.46
C ASP A 237 -65.16 15.01 -26.52
N ALA A 238 -64.58 13.82 -26.77
CA ALA A 238 -64.73 13.06 -28.04
C ALA A 238 -63.50 12.22 -28.47
N LEU A 239 -63.72 10.89 -28.52
CA LEU A 239 -63.34 9.91 -29.58
C LEU A 239 -61.88 9.90 -30.15
N VAL A 240 -61.00 8.90 -29.90
CA VAL A 240 -61.02 7.48 -30.38
C VAL A 240 -60.86 7.34 -31.93
N PRO A 241 -60.01 6.45 -32.52
CA PRO A 241 -58.76 5.80 -32.08
C PRO A 241 -57.70 5.47 -33.19
N VAL A 242 -56.63 4.74 -32.81
CA VAL A 242 -55.93 3.59 -33.49
C VAL A 242 -55.73 3.55 -35.03
N GLY A 243 -54.48 3.32 -35.45
CA GLY A 243 -54.07 2.71 -36.73
C GLY A 243 -52.54 2.69 -36.88
N ALA A 244 -51.84 1.61 -36.51
CA ALA A 244 -51.56 0.40 -37.30
C ALA A 244 -50.29 0.51 -38.19
N ALA A 245 -49.47 -0.55 -38.20
CA ALA A 245 -48.10 -0.53 -38.70
C ALA A 245 -47.96 -0.81 -40.21
N THR A 246 -46.87 -0.31 -40.81
CA THR A 246 -46.06 -1.07 -41.78
C THR A 246 -44.68 -0.43 -42.00
N THR A 247 -43.61 -1.22 -41.83
CA THR A 247 -42.34 -1.05 -42.57
C THR A 247 -42.52 -1.67 -43.97
N PRO A 248 -41.79 -1.23 -45.03
CA PRO A 248 -40.44 -1.75 -45.25
C PRO A 248 -39.46 -0.84 -46.06
N THR A 249 -38.27 -1.41 -46.31
CA THR A 249 -37.36 -1.13 -47.44
C THR A 249 -36.46 0.09 -47.37
N THR A 250 -35.23 -0.17 -46.92
CA THR A 250 -34.05 0.70 -47.07
C THR A 250 -33.54 0.71 -48.52
N THR A 251 -33.53 1.88 -49.16
CA THR A 251 -32.73 2.16 -50.38
C THR A 251 -32.06 3.53 -50.20
N PRO A 252 -30.73 3.67 -50.37
CA PRO A 252 -30.04 4.93 -50.16
C PRO A 252 -29.99 5.80 -51.42
N PRO A 253 -30.04 7.13 -51.28
CA PRO A 253 -29.46 8.01 -52.29
C PRO A 253 -28.44 9.00 -51.70
N SER A 254 -27.26 8.97 -52.32
CA SER A 254 -26.36 10.09 -52.66
C SER A 254 -26.46 11.44 -51.96
N ARG A 255 -25.28 11.87 -51.48
CA ARG A 255 -24.86 13.25 -51.21
C ARG A 255 -25.64 14.32 -52.00
N ARG A 256 -26.22 15.28 -51.29
CA ARG A 256 -26.36 16.65 -51.78
C ARG A 256 -25.65 17.61 -50.83
N THR A 257 -24.77 18.40 -51.42
CA THR A 257 -24.35 19.70 -50.88
C THR A 257 -25.58 20.60 -50.75
N GLY A 258 -25.72 21.27 -49.62
CA GLY A 258 -26.78 22.23 -49.35
C GLY A 258 -26.31 23.18 -48.25
N GLU A 259 -25.99 24.41 -48.64
CA GLU A 259 -25.70 25.49 -47.70
C GLU A 259 -26.99 25.85 -46.95
N GLY A 260 -26.94 25.84 -45.62
CA GLY A 260 -28.10 26.04 -44.76
C GLY A 260 -27.76 26.95 -43.59
N THR A 261 -27.90 28.25 -43.80
CA THR A 261 -27.68 29.28 -42.76
C THR A 261 -28.72 29.15 -41.66
N CYS A 262 -28.32 28.71 -40.46
CA CYS A 262 -29.16 28.72 -39.26
C CYS A 262 -28.66 29.75 -38.24
N GLY A 263 -29.59 30.51 -37.69
CA GLY A 263 -29.30 31.59 -36.74
C GLY A 263 -28.91 31.12 -35.33
N PRO A 264 -28.42 32.03 -34.47
CA PRO A 264 -27.89 31.68 -33.16
C PRO A 264 -29.00 31.39 -32.14
N GLY A 265 -29.26 30.11 -31.91
CA GLY A 265 -30.01 29.66 -30.73
C GLY A 265 -29.14 29.77 -29.47
N SER A 266 -29.50 30.67 -28.55
CA SER A 266 -28.76 30.90 -27.30
C SER A 266 -29.01 29.78 -26.29
N ILE A 267 -28.22 28.71 -26.37
CA ILE A 267 -28.13 27.71 -25.30
C ILE A 267 -27.39 28.34 -24.12
N GLY A 268 -28.06 28.45 -22.97
CA GLY A 268 -27.45 28.99 -21.75
C GLY A 268 -26.26 28.14 -21.30
N ARG A 269 -25.05 28.73 -21.32
CA ARG A 269 -23.89 28.10 -20.69
C ARG A 269 -24.06 28.11 -19.18
N SER A 270 -24.21 26.94 -18.57
CA SER A 270 -23.89 26.78 -17.15
C SER A 270 -22.44 27.24 -16.93
N PRO A 271 -22.15 28.01 -15.86
CA PRO A 271 -20.78 28.41 -15.56
C PRO A 271 -19.92 27.17 -15.33
N ALA A 272 -18.73 27.16 -15.90
CA ALA A 272 -17.78 26.06 -15.69
C ALA A 272 -17.50 25.92 -14.18
N PRO A 273 -17.44 24.70 -13.62
CA PRO A 273 -17.16 24.51 -12.21
C PRO A 273 -15.80 25.13 -11.88
N THR A 274 -15.81 26.11 -10.99
CA THR A 274 -14.59 26.75 -10.50
C THR A 274 -13.72 25.69 -9.85
N ARG A 275 -12.50 25.50 -10.38
CA ARG A 275 -11.49 24.61 -9.78
C ARG A 275 -11.27 25.07 -8.34
N ARG A 276 -11.83 24.34 -7.36
CA ARG A 276 -11.43 24.47 -5.97
C ARG A 276 -9.98 24.01 -5.89
N MET A 277 -9.05 24.95 -5.67
CA MET A 277 -7.67 24.59 -5.38
C MET A 277 -7.62 23.76 -4.10
N ALA A 278 -6.73 22.77 -4.06
CA ALA A 278 -6.49 22.04 -2.83
C ALA A 278 -5.97 23.01 -1.74
N PRO A 279 -6.35 22.83 -0.46
CA PRO A 279 -5.78 23.62 0.63
C PRO A 279 -4.24 23.54 0.63
N PRO A 280 -3.51 24.62 0.98
CA PRO A 280 -2.04 24.63 0.92
C PRO A 280 -1.35 23.51 1.70
N TRP A 281 -1.98 23.02 2.78
CA TRP A 281 -1.49 21.90 3.60
C TRP A 281 -1.72 20.51 2.96
N LEU A 282 -2.59 20.40 1.96
CA LEU A 282 -2.83 19.16 1.20
C LEU A 282 -1.88 19.04 0.00
N VAL A 283 -1.21 20.13 -0.37
CA VAL A 283 -0.14 20.14 -1.38
C VAL A 283 1.18 19.93 -0.63
N PRO A 284 1.84 18.76 -0.73
CA PRO A 284 3.13 18.58 -0.09
C PRO A 284 4.11 19.63 -0.64
N PRO A 285 4.98 20.23 0.22
CA PRO A 285 5.93 21.24 -0.24
C PRO A 285 6.76 20.66 -1.40
N PRO A 286 7.06 21.46 -2.44
CA PRO A 286 7.74 20.98 -3.63
C PRO A 286 9.10 20.39 -3.23
N ARG A 287 9.19 19.06 -3.22
CA ARG A 287 10.41 18.34 -2.86
C ARG A 287 11.49 18.75 -3.85
N ARG A 288 12.57 19.35 -3.34
CA ARG A 288 13.75 19.65 -4.14
C ARG A 288 14.23 18.34 -4.76
N THR A 289 14.08 18.19 -6.07
CA THR A 289 14.61 17.04 -6.80
C THR A 289 16.13 17.06 -6.64
N PRO A 290 16.77 15.96 -6.19
CA PRO A 290 18.22 15.84 -6.20
C PRO A 290 18.72 16.14 -7.61
N THR A 291 19.59 17.13 -7.71
CA THR A 291 20.28 17.47 -8.95
C THR A 291 21.37 16.42 -9.21
N GLU A 292 21.87 16.37 -10.44
CA GLU A 292 23.01 15.51 -10.79
C GLU A 292 24.22 15.78 -9.86
N THR A 293 24.41 17.03 -9.46
CA THR A 293 25.41 17.48 -8.49
C THR A 293 25.20 16.89 -7.08
N ASP A 294 23.96 16.65 -6.65
CA ASP A 294 23.64 16.03 -5.35
C ASP A 294 23.86 14.50 -5.37
N LEU A 295 24.05 13.89 -6.54
CA LEU A 295 24.26 12.45 -6.74
C LEU A 295 25.70 12.09 -7.11
N THR A 296 26.47 13.03 -7.66
CA THR A 296 27.91 12.89 -7.86
C THR A 296 28.66 12.98 -6.55
N TRP A 297 29.50 11.98 -6.27
CA TRP A 297 30.43 12.04 -5.14
C TRP A 297 31.41 13.21 -5.34
N PRO A 298 31.70 14.03 -4.30
CA PRO A 298 32.65 15.13 -4.43
C PRO A 298 34.01 14.66 -4.94
N ALA A 299 34.67 15.49 -5.73
CA ALA A 299 35.93 15.13 -6.39
C ALA A 299 37.03 14.78 -5.37
N GLU A 300 37.01 15.38 -4.17
CA GLU A 300 37.92 15.02 -3.07
C GLU A 300 37.72 13.57 -2.61
N VAL A 301 36.46 13.12 -2.50
CA VAL A 301 36.13 11.77 -2.02
C VAL A 301 36.51 10.70 -3.05
N LEU A 302 36.25 10.98 -4.34
CA LEU A 302 36.68 10.09 -5.44
C LEU A 302 38.21 9.99 -5.52
N THR A 303 38.91 11.10 -5.29
CA THR A 303 40.38 11.13 -5.22
C THR A 303 40.90 10.32 -4.04
N ALA A 304 40.35 10.56 -2.84
CA ALA A 304 40.72 9.84 -1.61
C ALA A 304 40.47 8.33 -1.73
N MET A 305 39.34 7.91 -2.31
CA MET A 305 39.08 6.49 -2.60
C MET A 305 40.07 5.90 -3.61
N GLY A 306 40.47 6.68 -4.62
CA GLY A 306 41.48 6.28 -5.61
C GLY A 306 42.87 6.10 -5.00
N ASP A 307 43.26 6.97 -4.07
CA ASP A 307 44.53 6.86 -3.34
C ASP A 307 44.54 5.66 -2.39
N LEU A 308 43.48 5.48 -1.61
CA LEU A 308 43.37 4.39 -0.62
C LEU A 308 43.39 3.01 -1.29
N ARG A 309 42.77 2.88 -2.47
CA ARG A 309 42.78 1.66 -3.28
C ARG A 309 44.12 1.40 -3.99
N ARG A 310 44.98 2.42 -4.12
CA ARG A 310 46.35 2.29 -4.65
C ARG A 310 47.36 1.90 -3.57
N THR A 311 47.16 2.34 -2.32
CA THR A 311 48.06 2.01 -1.21
C THR A 311 47.74 0.66 -0.57
N HIS A 312 46.48 0.23 -0.53
CA HIS A 312 46.04 -1.03 0.07
C HIS A 312 45.14 -1.83 -0.89
N PRO A 313 45.72 -2.60 -1.83
CA PRO A 313 44.95 -3.33 -2.85
C PRO A 313 44.30 -4.62 -2.34
N ASP A 314 44.85 -5.26 -1.30
CA ASP A 314 44.44 -6.59 -0.81
C ASP A 314 43.85 -6.62 0.62
N ASP A 315 43.91 -5.50 1.36
CA ASP A 315 43.27 -5.36 2.67
C ASP A 315 41.85 -4.80 2.49
N ASP A 316 40.87 -5.32 3.25
CA ASP A 316 39.57 -4.66 3.43
C ASP A 316 39.84 -3.25 3.97
N PRO A 317 39.46 -2.16 3.26
CA PRO A 317 39.97 -0.83 3.56
C PRO A 317 39.46 -0.37 4.92
N ILE A 318 40.35 -0.38 5.91
CA ILE A 318 40.11 0.18 7.24
C ILE A 318 39.91 1.68 7.05
N LEU A 319 38.64 2.09 6.97
CA LEU A 319 38.26 3.49 6.72
C LEU A 319 39.02 4.42 7.68
N PRO A 320 39.68 5.47 7.16
CA PRO A 320 40.37 6.47 7.97
C PRO A 320 39.48 7.00 9.10
N PRO A 321 40.04 7.28 10.29
CA PRO A 321 39.24 7.57 11.48
C PRO A 321 38.36 8.83 11.32
N ASP A 322 38.82 9.80 10.53
CA ASP A 322 38.10 11.00 10.10
C ASP A 322 36.91 10.66 9.18
N VAL A 323 37.11 9.83 8.15
CA VAL A 323 36.02 9.36 7.27
C VAL A 323 34.99 8.54 8.05
N ARG A 324 35.44 7.72 9.00
CA ARG A 324 34.57 6.96 9.90
C ARG A 324 33.77 7.85 10.84
N ALA A 325 34.38 8.93 11.35
CA ALA A 325 33.69 9.93 12.16
C ALA A 325 32.63 10.69 11.35
N ALA A 326 32.94 11.06 10.11
CA ALA A 326 31.99 11.71 9.19
C ALA A 326 30.78 10.80 8.89
N ILE A 327 31.01 9.53 8.52
CA ILE A 327 29.94 8.53 8.32
C ILE A 327 29.10 8.35 9.59
N THR A 328 29.72 8.37 10.77
CA THR A 328 29.00 8.26 12.05
C THR A 328 28.11 9.48 12.32
N ALA A 329 28.59 10.68 11.97
CA ALA A 329 27.82 11.91 12.09
C ALA A 329 26.63 11.94 11.09
N ASP A 330 26.84 11.52 9.84
CA ASP A 330 25.77 11.42 8.84
C ASP A 330 24.71 10.39 9.22
N ILE A 331 25.12 9.23 9.76
CA ILE A 331 24.18 8.23 10.29
C ILE A 331 23.37 8.82 11.45
N ALA A 332 23.98 9.56 12.36
CA ALA A 332 23.26 10.23 13.44
C ALA A 332 22.28 11.30 12.92
N ALA A 333 22.64 12.05 11.88
CA ALA A 333 21.76 13.01 11.24
C ALA A 333 20.56 12.34 10.53
N ILE A 334 20.79 11.20 9.85
CA ILE A 334 19.72 10.39 9.23
C ILE A 334 18.76 9.86 10.30
N ILE A 335 19.28 9.35 11.42
CA ILE A 335 18.43 8.87 12.54
C ILE A 335 17.59 10.01 13.10
N ALA A 336 18.16 11.21 13.30
CA ALA A 336 17.43 12.37 13.78
C ALA A 336 16.32 12.85 12.80
N ASP A 337 16.55 12.78 11.48
CA ASP A 337 15.53 13.07 10.47
C ASP A 337 14.43 11.99 10.44
N GLU A 338 14.78 10.70 10.59
CA GLU A 338 13.79 9.62 10.71
C GLU A 338 12.93 9.75 11.99
N GLU A 339 13.53 10.14 13.13
CA GLU A 339 12.82 10.46 14.37
C GLU A 339 11.90 11.68 14.22
N HIS A 340 12.36 12.74 13.53
CA HIS A 340 11.55 13.91 13.23
C HIS A 340 10.33 13.56 12.36
N GLN A 341 10.54 12.81 11.26
CA GLN A 341 9.46 12.34 10.39
C GLN A 341 8.49 11.36 11.09
N ALA A 342 8.97 10.61 12.10
CA ALA A 342 8.11 9.78 12.94
C ALA A 342 7.23 10.62 13.88
N ALA A 343 7.79 11.70 14.45
CA ALA A 343 7.04 12.66 15.26
C ALA A 343 5.98 13.43 14.44
N GLU A 344 6.34 13.92 13.24
CA GLU A 344 5.39 14.56 12.30
C GLU A 344 4.24 13.61 11.94
N ARG A 345 4.53 12.34 11.65
CA ARG A 345 3.51 11.33 11.34
C ARG A 345 2.57 11.08 12.52
N THR A 346 3.12 10.99 13.73
CA THR A 346 2.34 10.80 14.96
C THR A 346 1.41 11.99 15.21
N ALA A 347 1.88 13.22 14.97
CA ALA A 347 1.06 14.43 15.05
C ALA A 347 -0.08 14.44 14.00
N TYR A 348 0.24 14.07 12.75
CA TYR A 348 -0.74 13.96 11.67
C TYR A 348 -1.82 12.89 11.95
N GLU A 349 -1.43 11.73 12.47
CA GLU A 349 -2.37 10.66 12.86
C GLU A 349 -3.29 11.10 14.00
N ALA A 350 -2.78 11.87 14.97
CA ALA A 350 -3.58 12.46 16.05
C ALA A 350 -4.57 13.52 15.54
N GLU A 351 -4.16 14.39 14.62
CA GLU A 351 -5.04 15.38 13.98
C GLU A 351 -6.14 14.70 13.15
N LEU A 352 -5.79 13.67 12.38
CA LEU A 352 -6.74 12.86 11.62
C LEU A 352 -7.76 12.15 12.52
N ALA A 353 -7.33 11.66 13.69
CA ALA A 353 -8.22 11.09 14.70
C ALA A 353 -9.17 12.14 15.30
N ALA A 354 -8.68 13.36 15.59
CA ALA A 354 -9.51 14.46 16.07
C ALA A 354 -10.57 14.90 15.04
N LEU A 355 -10.19 14.98 13.76
CA LEU A 355 -11.13 15.27 12.67
C LEU A 355 -12.20 14.19 12.51
N ARG A 356 -11.84 12.90 12.65
CA ARG A 356 -12.78 11.78 12.67
C ARG A 356 -13.76 11.89 13.84
N ALA A 357 -13.28 12.21 15.05
CA ALA A 357 -14.13 12.39 16.22
C ALA A 357 -15.11 13.58 16.06
N ALA A 358 -14.64 14.72 15.54
CA ALA A 358 -15.48 15.88 15.26
C ALA A 358 -16.56 15.59 14.20
N ALA A 359 -16.22 14.83 13.16
CA ALA A 359 -17.19 14.40 12.14
C ALA A 359 -18.28 13.50 12.75
N THR A 360 -17.91 12.56 13.63
CA THR A 360 -18.88 11.69 14.32
C THR A 360 -19.84 12.47 15.23
N LEU A 361 -19.37 13.50 15.94
CA LEU A 361 -20.20 14.37 16.77
C LEU A 361 -21.16 15.26 15.96
N THR A 362 -20.99 15.36 14.64
CA THR A 362 -21.83 16.18 13.75
C THR A 362 -22.95 15.36 13.09
N VAL A 363 -22.99 14.04 13.29
CA VAL A 363 -24.14 13.21 12.91
C VAL A 363 -25.15 13.27 14.07
N PRO A 364 -26.28 13.99 13.94
CA PRO A 364 -27.32 13.92 14.96
C PRO A 364 -27.81 12.48 15.07
N ASP A 365 -28.01 12.02 16.30
CA ASP A 365 -28.59 10.70 16.61
C ASP A 365 -29.87 10.54 15.76
N PRO A 366 -29.98 9.51 14.88
CA PRO A 366 -31.14 9.36 14.03
C PRO A 366 -32.39 9.33 14.91
N ALA A 367 -33.32 10.24 14.62
CA ALA A 367 -34.52 10.41 15.44
C ALA A 367 -35.17 9.04 15.70
N PRO A 368 -35.57 8.74 16.95
CA PRO A 368 -36.00 7.41 17.34
C PRO A 368 -37.08 6.91 16.39
N ASP A 369 -36.82 5.77 15.76
CA ASP A 369 -37.62 5.19 14.69
C ASP A 369 -39.11 5.21 15.11
N PRO A 370 -40.00 5.88 14.36
CA PRO A 370 -41.36 6.13 14.81
C PRO A 370 -42.04 4.80 15.15
N ALA A 371 -42.52 4.71 16.39
CA ALA A 371 -42.99 3.47 16.98
C ALA A 371 -43.89 2.69 16.01
N PRO A 372 -43.67 1.37 15.84
CA PRO A 372 -44.34 0.58 14.82
C PRO A 372 -45.85 0.75 14.93
N ARG A 373 -46.48 1.19 13.83
CA ARG A 373 -47.93 1.39 13.78
C ARG A 373 -48.63 0.11 14.24
N PRO A 374 -49.57 0.18 15.20
CA PRO A 374 -50.26 -1.01 15.68
C PRO A 374 -51.03 -1.66 14.54
N ASP A 375 -50.84 -2.97 14.36
CA ASP A 375 -51.55 -3.76 13.35
C ASP A 375 -53.08 -3.68 13.60
N PRO A 376 -53.89 -3.24 12.61
CA PRO A 376 -55.33 -3.12 12.78
C PRO A 376 -56.07 -4.47 12.83
N ALA A 377 -55.35 -5.61 12.82
CA ALA A 377 -55.90 -6.96 12.78
C ALA A 377 -56.09 -7.62 14.16
N ALA A 378 -55.62 -7.01 15.26
CA ALA A 378 -55.59 -7.63 16.59
C ALA A 378 -56.79 -7.27 17.49
N ILE A 379 -58.02 -7.43 17.00
CA ILE A 379 -59.24 -7.39 17.83
C ILE A 379 -60.06 -8.66 17.58
N THR A 380 -59.96 -9.64 18.48
CA THR A 380 -61.04 -10.55 18.99
C THR A 380 -60.43 -11.81 19.61
N ALA A 381 -60.41 -11.89 20.95
CA ALA A 381 -60.68 -13.11 21.74
C ALA A 381 -60.63 -12.77 23.25
N PRO A 382 -61.55 -13.29 24.10
CA PRO A 382 -61.62 -12.94 25.52
C PRO A 382 -60.69 -13.78 26.41
N ALA A 383 -60.43 -13.25 27.61
CA ALA A 383 -59.50 -13.79 28.59
C ALA A 383 -59.92 -15.15 29.19
N ALA A 384 -58.94 -16.01 29.44
CA ALA A 384 -59.05 -17.17 30.33
C ALA A 384 -58.37 -16.86 31.67
N VAL A 385 -59.08 -17.10 32.77
CA VAL A 385 -58.61 -16.88 34.15
C VAL A 385 -57.67 -18.02 34.56
N VAL A 386 -56.49 -17.70 35.09
CA VAL A 386 -55.62 -18.65 35.81
C VAL A 386 -55.13 -18.01 37.10
N THR A 387 -55.33 -18.71 38.21
CA THR A 387 -54.95 -18.32 39.58
C THR A 387 -53.49 -18.70 39.90
N PRO A 388 -52.77 -17.92 40.73
CA PRO A 388 -51.44 -18.29 41.20
C PRO A 388 -51.53 -19.37 42.29
N THR A 389 -50.54 -20.28 42.34
CA THR A 389 -50.34 -21.22 43.46
C THR A 389 -48.97 -20.98 44.07
N THR A 390 -48.95 -20.84 45.40
CA THR A 390 -47.76 -20.60 46.24
C THR A 390 -47.19 -21.91 46.75
N THR A 391 -45.88 -22.14 46.56
CA THR A 391 -44.98 -23.05 47.31
C THR A 391 -43.55 -22.56 46.98
N ASP A 392 -42.80 -21.85 47.83
CA ASP A 392 -42.32 -22.08 49.20
C ASP A 392 -41.15 -23.10 49.33
N ALA A 393 -40.20 -22.72 50.19
CA ALA A 393 -38.90 -23.26 50.59
C ALA A 393 -38.42 -24.65 50.11
N SER A 394 -37.15 -24.72 49.71
CA SER A 394 -36.12 -25.36 50.57
C SER A 394 -34.66 -25.10 50.14
N GLU A 395 -33.91 -24.41 50.99
CA GLU A 395 -32.45 -24.59 51.20
C GLU A 395 -32.20 -25.97 51.88
N PRO A 396 -30.96 -26.56 51.92
CA PRO A 396 -29.78 -25.91 52.52
C PRO A 396 -28.34 -26.25 52.01
N ALA A 397 -27.45 -25.26 52.17
CA ALA A 397 -26.09 -25.29 52.77
C ALA A 397 -24.94 -26.28 52.39
N ALA A 398 -23.74 -25.66 52.33
CA ALA A 398 -22.38 -26.16 52.69
C ALA A 398 -21.67 -27.19 51.77
N HIS A 399 -20.33 -27.19 51.56
CA HIS A 399 -19.23 -26.29 52.00
C HIS A 399 -18.01 -26.38 51.03
N PRO A 400 -16.94 -25.56 51.17
CA PRO A 400 -15.90 -25.37 50.13
C PRO A 400 -14.50 -25.96 50.45
N GLU A 401 -13.71 -26.22 49.39
CA GLU A 401 -12.24 -26.41 49.32
C GLU A 401 -11.83 -26.44 47.82
N ALA A 402 -10.62 -26.15 47.34
CA ALA A 402 -9.42 -25.57 47.96
C ALA A 402 -8.60 -24.79 46.90
N ALA A 403 -7.77 -23.89 47.43
CA ALA A 403 -6.73 -23.09 46.78
C ALA A 403 -5.63 -23.88 46.04
N HIS A 404 -5.20 -23.35 44.89
CA HIS A 404 -3.85 -23.43 44.28
C HIS A 404 -3.84 -22.55 43.01
N ALA A 405 -2.74 -21.98 42.51
CA ALA A 405 -1.51 -21.47 43.12
C ALA A 405 -0.76 -20.68 42.02
N THR A 406 -0.50 -19.38 42.21
CA THR A 406 0.17 -18.54 41.21
C THR A 406 1.70 -18.72 41.26
N PRO A 407 2.40 -18.98 40.14
CA PRO A 407 3.86 -18.91 40.10
C PRO A 407 4.34 -17.49 39.79
N SER A 408 5.03 -16.87 40.75
CA SER A 408 5.84 -15.66 40.52
C SER A 408 7.18 -15.99 39.85
N PRO A 409 7.80 -15.06 39.10
CA PRO A 409 9.06 -15.30 38.37
C PRO A 409 10.30 -15.25 39.29
N PRO A 410 11.43 -15.87 38.90
CA PRO A 410 12.67 -15.81 39.66
C PRO A 410 13.41 -14.47 39.44
N LEU A 411 13.75 -13.82 40.56
CA LEU A 411 14.81 -12.81 40.63
C LEU A 411 16.18 -13.47 40.53
N VAL A 412 17.09 -12.93 39.72
CA VAL A 412 18.52 -13.27 39.75
C VAL A 412 19.38 -12.01 39.71
N ALA A 413 19.98 -11.72 40.87
CA ALA A 413 21.23 -11.01 41.16
C ALA A 413 21.75 -9.90 40.21
N GLU A 414 21.84 -8.70 40.78
CA GLU A 414 22.84 -7.68 40.41
C GLU A 414 24.27 -8.05 40.90
N ALA A 415 25.23 -7.19 40.52
CA ALA A 415 26.54 -6.94 41.13
C ALA A 415 27.73 -7.85 40.77
N ILE A 416 28.58 -7.34 39.87
CA ILE A 416 30.03 -7.25 40.11
C ILE A 416 30.48 -5.81 39.80
N THR A 417 31.11 -5.16 40.78
CA THR A 417 31.63 -3.78 40.69
C THR A 417 33.02 -3.72 41.30
N GLU A 418 34.07 -3.58 40.50
CA GLU A 418 35.48 -3.28 40.86
C GLU A 418 36.19 -2.89 39.55
N ARG A 419 36.78 -1.71 39.28
CA ARG A 419 37.42 -0.60 40.03
C ARG A 419 38.93 -0.79 40.25
N HIS A 420 39.71 0.28 39.95
CA HIS A 420 41.19 0.41 40.05
C HIS A 420 42.00 -0.37 38.98
N HIS A 421 43.18 0.03 38.49
CA HIS A 421 44.10 1.19 38.60
C HIS A 421 44.88 1.26 37.24
N ASP A 422 45.54 2.32 36.75
CA ASP A 422 45.75 3.71 37.22
C ASP A 422 46.13 4.66 36.04
N GLU A 423 46.30 5.96 36.33
CA GLU A 423 46.93 6.98 35.46
C GLU A 423 48.35 7.30 35.98
N PRO A 424 49.32 7.70 35.13
CA PRO A 424 50.13 8.85 35.54
C PRO A 424 50.54 9.84 34.42
N ALA A 425 50.08 11.08 34.60
CA ALA A 425 50.90 12.30 34.69
C ALA A 425 52.12 12.51 33.76
N ALA A 426 51.93 13.44 32.83
CA ALA A 426 52.72 14.67 32.67
C ALA A 426 54.28 14.65 32.61
N ALA A 427 54.81 15.09 31.47
CA ALA A 427 56.08 15.84 31.42
C ALA A 427 56.02 16.93 30.32
N ALA A 428 56.04 18.19 30.73
CA ALA A 428 56.18 19.33 29.81
C ALA A 428 57.66 19.71 29.65
N SER A 429 58.12 20.05 28.44
CA SER A 429 59.12 21.12 28.24
C SER A 429 59.35 21.54 26.78
N ARG A 430 59.05 22.84 26.53
CA ARG A 430 59.92 23.85 25.88
C ARG A 430 60.68 23.46 24.59
N GLY A 431 60.42 24.26 23.54
CA GLY A 431 61.46 25.21 23.09
C GLY A 431 61.71 25.38 21.59
N ALA A 432 62.36 26.51 21.29
CA ALA A 432 63.00 26.89 20.02
C ALA A 432 62.10 27.20 18.81
N ALA A 433 61.80 28.49 18.65
CA ALA A 433 61.51 29.07 17.35
C ALA A 433 62.77 29.11 16.47
N GLN A 434 62.64 28.90 15.16
CA GLN A 434 63.63 29.37 14.20
C GLN A 434 63.00 29.81 12.88
N ALA A 435 62.95 31.12 12.66
CA ALA A 435 62.63 31.69 11.37
C ALA A 435 63.81 31.51 10.39
N ARG A 436 63.53 31.16 9.13
CA ARG A 436 64.41 31.44 7.99
C ARG A 436 63.62 32.01 6.82
N ARG A 437 64.33 32.83 6.03
CA ARG A 437 63.78 33.81 5.09
C ARG A 437 63.58 33.23 3.68
N LEU A 438 62.73 33.92 2.92
CA LEU A 438 62.70 33.98 1.45
C LEU A 438 64.10 34.31 0.87
N PRO A 439 64.41 33.89 -0.37
CA PRO A 439 63.97 34.61 -1.59
C PRO A 439 63.29 33.67 -2.62
N GLY A 440 62.71 34.11 -3.74
CA GLY A 440 62.54 35.47 -4.27
C GLY A 440 62.82 35.55 -5.78
N GLY A 441 61.83 35.18 -6.61
CA GLY A 441 61.77 35.43 -8.07
C GLY A 441 62.65 34.52 -8.96
N PRO A 442 62.53 34.66 -10.30
CA PRO A 442 61.58 35.50 -11.04
C PRO A 442 60.18 34.87 -11.21
#